data_AF-A1ZIJ2-F1
#
_entry.id   AF-A1ZIJ2-F1
#
_cell.length_a   1.000
_cell.length_b   1.000
_cell.length_c   1.000
_cell.angle_alpha   90.00
_cell.angle_beta   90.00
_cell.angle_gamma   90.00
#
_symmetry.space_group_name_H-M   'P 1'
#
loop_
_entity.id
_entity.type
_entity.pdbx_description
1 polymer ?
#
loop_
_entity_poly.entity_id
_entity_poly.type
_entity_poly.pdbx_seq_one_letter_code
_entity_poly.pdbx_strand_id
1 'polypeptide(L)' 'MAKEMKQILAEKYQPDGFNIGINMGEAAGQTIFHVHIHLIPRYKDDVENPAGGVRYVIPEKANYLKDL' A
#
# COMPACT_ATOMS: atom_id res chain seq x y z
N MET A 1 -6.98 -14.83 -4.66
CA MET A 1 -6.31 -14.12 -3.55
C MET A 1 -6.60 -12.61 -3.50
N ALA A 2 -5.95 -11.73 -4.29
CA ALA A 2 -6.08 -10.27 -4.09
C ALA A 2 -7.53 -9.75 -4.23
N LYS A 3 -8.29 -10.29 -5.20
CA LYS A 3 -9.72 -9.98 -5.38
C LYS A 3 -10.57 -10.37 -4.16
N GLU A 4 -10.34 -11.56 -3.61
CA GLU A 4 -11.09 -12.08 -2.45
C GLU A 4 -10.75 -11.27 -1.20
N MET A 5 -9.46 -10.99 -0.96
CA MET A 5 -9.04 -10.14 0.15
C MET A 5 -9.63 -8.73 0.05
N LYS A 6 -9.69 -8.15 -1.16
CA LYS A 6 -10.36 -6.87 -1.39
C LYS A 6 -11.84 -6.92 -1.03
N GLN A 7 -12.55 -8.02 -1.33
CA GLN A 7 -13.96 -8.18 -0.96
C GLN A 7 -14.14 -8.27 0.56
N ILE A 8 -13.36 -9.11 1.23
CA ILE A 8 -13.39 -9.25 2.69
C ILE A 8 -13.12 -7.90 3.38
N LEU A 9 -12.10 -7.16 2.91
CA LEU A 9 -11.79 -5.84 3.47
C LEU A 9 -12.87 -4.80 3.16
N ALA A 10 -13.48 -4.86 1.98
CA ALA A 10 -14.58 -3.95 1.63
C ALA A 10 -15.81 -4.18 2.51
N GLU A 11 -16.17 -5.43 2.75
CA GLU A 11 -17.29 -5.81 3.61
C GLU A 11 -17.04 -5.44 5.06
N LYS A 12 -15.80 -5.57 5.55
CA LYS A 12 -15.47 -5.34 6.95
C LYS A 12 -15.21 -3.88 7.31
N TYR A 13 -14.59 -3.12 6.42
CA TYR A 13 -14.06 -1.78 6.75
C TYR A 13 -14.51 -0.66 5.81
N GLN A 14 -15.29 -0.96 4.78
CA GLN A 14 -15.88 0.00 3.83
C GLN A 14 -14.93 1.12 3.36
N PRO A 15 -13.71 0.81 2.86
CA PRO A 15 -12.82 1.82 2.31
C PRO A 15 -13.37 2.40 0.99
N ASP A 16 -13.06 3.66 0.74
CA ASP A 16 -13.43 4.38 -0.48
C ASP A 16 -12.61 3.94 -1.71
N GLY A 17 -11.45 3.31 -1.48
CA GLY A 17 -10.57 2.82 -2.55
C GLY A 17 -9.48 1.88 -2.04
N PHE A 18 -8.60 1.46 -2.95
CA PHE A 18 -7.46 0.61 -2.62
C PHE A 18 -6.23 1.00 -3.44
N ASN A 19 -5.05 0.88 -2.85
CA ASN A 19 -3.81 0.74 -3.61
C ASN A 19 -3.31 -0.71 -3.54
N ILE A 20 -2.76 -1.18 -4.66
CA ILE A 20 -2.15 -2.51 -4.78
C ILE A 20 -0.74 -2.33 -5.32
N GLY A 21 0.24 -2.97 -4.67
CA GLY A 21 1.65 -2.85 -5.06
C GLY A 21 2.44 -4.14 -4.80
N ILE A 22 3.48 -4.35 -5.60
CA ILE A 22 4.45 -5.44 -5.48
C ILE A 22 5.83 -4.85 -5.75
N ASN A 23 6.80 -5.13 -4.88
CA ASN A 23 8.22 -4.84 -5.14
C ASN A 23 8.94 -6.14 -5.49
N MET A 24 9.74 -6.13 -6.56
CA MET A 24 10.47 -7.30 -7.03
C MET A 24 11.93 -6.92 -7.29
N GLY A 25 12.83 -7.50 -6.48
CA GLY A 25 14.24 -7.16 -6.45
C GLY A 25 14.55 -5.94 -5.55
N GLU A 26 15.79 -5.91 -5.08
CA GLU A 26 16.29 -4.85 -4.17
C GLU A 26 16.17 -3.46 -4.78
N ALA A 27 16.48 -3.29 -6.08
CA ALA A 27 16.36 -2.02 -6.77
C ALA A 27 14.92 -1.48 -6.84
N ALA A 28 13.91 -2.36 -6.73
CA ALA A 28 12.51 -1.98 -6.64
C ALA A 28 12.05 -1.71 -5.19
N GLY A 29 12.96 -1.78 -4.21
CA GLY A 29 12.67 -1.60 -2.79
C GLY A 29 12.08 -2.85 -2.12
N GLN A 30 12.36 -4.06 -2.62
CA GLN A 30 11.98 -5.29 -1.93
C GLN A 30 12.86 -5.51 -0.71
N THR A 31 12.26 -5.55 0.49
CA THR A 31 12.98 -5.84 1.75
C THR A 31 12.78 -7.27 2.23
N ILE A 32 11.65 -7.91 1.88
CA ILE A 32 11.36 -9.31 2.16
C ILE A 32 11.40 -10.10 0.84
N PHE A 33 12.38 -11.00 0.70
CA PHE A 33 12.64 -11.79 -0.51
C PHE A 33 11.70 -13.01 -0.67
N HIS A 34 10.42 -12.78 -0.44
CA HIS A 34 9.31 -13.64 -0.81
C HIS A 34 8.32 -12.75 -1.56
N VAL A 35 7.83 -13.14 -2.74
CA VAL A 35 6.79 -12.39 -3.44
C VAL A 35 5.58 -12.18 -2.52
N HIS A 36 5.24 -10.92 -2.27
CA HIS A 36 4.08 -10.52 -1.49
C HIS A 36 3.38 -9.35 -2.16
N ILE A 37 2.07 -9.22 -1.90
CA ILE A 37 1.24 -8.14 -2.42
C ILE A 37 0.86 -7.26 -1.25
N HIS A 38 1.13 -5.96 -1.37
CA HIS A 38 0.53 -4.96 -0.51
C HIS A 38 -0.88 -4.65 -1.01
N LEU A 39 -1.88 -4.87 -0.18
CA LEU A 39 -3.26 -4.45 -0.42
C LEU A 39 -3.63 -3.42 0.66
N ILE A 40 -3.75 -2.16 0.26
CA ILE A 40 -3.85 -1.02 1.17
C ILE A 40 -5.22 -0.38 0.99
N PRO A 41 -6.15 -0.51 1.96
CA PRO A 41 -7.41 0.23 1.99
C PRO A 41 -7.14 1.74 2.04
N ARG A 42 -7.93 2.53 1.31
CA ARG A 42 -7.83 3.99 1.25
C ARG A 42 -9.18 4.61 1.59
N TYR A 43 -9.15 5.76 2.24
CA TYR A 43 -10.33 6.53 2.62
C TYR A 43 -10.24 7.94 2.03
N LYS A 44 -11.37 8.59 1.81
CA LYS A 44 -11.36 10.01 1.46
C LYS A 44 -10.62 10.79 2.55
N ASP A 45 -9.77 11.72 2.10
CA ASP A 45 -9.01 12.63 2.95
C ASP A 45 -8.00 11.95 3.91
N ASP A 46 -7.65 10.68 3.69
CA ASP A 46 -6.63 9.98 4.49
C ASP A 46 -5.20 10.51 4.26
N VAL A 47 -4.98 11.20 3.14
CA VAL A 47 -3.76 11.92 2.79
C VAL A 47 -4.14 13.22 2.06
N GLU A 48 -3.31 14.25 2.20
CA GLU A 48 -3.57 15.57 1.59
C GLU A 48 -3.62 15.53 0.05
N ASN A 49 -2.74 14.72 -0.58
CA ASN A 49 -2.71 14.53 -2.02
C ASN A 49 -2.56 13.05 -2.39
N PRO A 50 -3.60 12.39 -2.94
CA PRO A 50 -3.53 10.97 -3.29
C PRO A 50 -2.77 10.69 -4.59
N ALA A 51 -2.36 11.72 -5.35
CA ALA A 51 -1.56 11.55 -6.56
C ALA A 51 -0.17 10.99 -6.21
N GLY A 52 0.24 9.89 -6.88
CA GLY A 52 1.52 9.20 -6.64
C GLY A 52 1.40 7.81 -6.00
N GLY A 53 0.18 7.35 -5.71
CA GLY A 53 -0.12 5.95 -5.40
C GLY A 53 0.46 5.48 -4.05
N VAL A 54 1.01 4.25 -4.02
CA VAL A 54 1.47 3.57 -2.78
C VAL A 54 2.49 4.39 -1.99
N ARG A 55 3.33 5.20 -2.67
CA ARG A 55 4.42 5.98 -2.03
C ARG A 55 3.92 7.08 -1.10
N TYR A 56 2.69 7.55 -1.27
CA TYR A 56 2.12 8.62 -0.45
C TYR A 56 1.13 8.12 0.60
N VAL A 57 1.04 6.81 0.84
CA VAL A 57 0.15 6.25 1.88
C VAL A 57 0.57 6.73 3.28
N ILE A 58 1.87 6.82 3.55
CA ILE A 58 2.42 7.45 4.76
C ILE A 58 3.60 8.31 4.30
N PRO A 59 3.37 9.58 3.95
CA PRO A 59 4.38 10.43 3.30
C PRO A 59 5.70 10.51 4.08
N GLU A 60 5.64 10.60 5.41
CA GLU A 60 6.82 10.71 6.27
C GLU A 60 7.65 9.42 6.26
N LYS A 61 7.00 8.28 6.04
CA LYS A 61 7.62 6.95 6.00
C LYS A 61 7.90 6.45 4.59
N ALA A 62 7.70 7.28 3.57
CA ALA A 62 7.99 6.92 2.18
C ALA A 62 9.49 6.59 1.96
N ASN A 63 10.37 7.13 2.80
CA ASN A 63 11.78 6.76 2.86
C ASN A 63 12.05 5.93 4.12
N TYR A 64 11.97 4.61 3.99
CA TYR A 64 12.19 3.64 5.07
C TYR A 64 13.63 3.63 5.64
N LEU A 65 14.58 4.33 5.01
CA LEU A 65 15.96 4.45 5.49
C LEU A 65 16.17 5.65 6.42
N LYS A 66 15.17 6.51 6.64
CA LYS A 66 15.33 7.65 7.56
C LYS A 66 15.34 7.25 9.04
N ASP A 67 14.80 6.06 9.36
CA ASP A 67 14.63 5.56 10.73
C ASP A 67 15.60 4.39 11.07
N LEU A 68 16.55 4.09 10.18
CA LEU A 68 17.65 3.14 10.35
C LEU A 68 18.97 3.90 10.51
#